data_AF-A0A7J8XIF0-F1
#
_entry.id   AF-A0A7J8XIF0-F1
#
_cell.length_a   1.000
_cell.length_b   1.000
_cell.length_c   1.000
_cell.angle_alpha   90.00
_cell.angle_beta   90.00
_cell.angle_gamma   90.00
#
_symmetry.space_group_name_H-M   'P 1'
#
loop_
_entity.id
_entity.type
_entity.pdbx_description
1 polymer ?
#
loop_
_entity_poly.entity_id
_entity_poly.type
_entity_poly.pdbx_seq_one_letter_code
_entity_poly.pdbx_strand_id
1 'polypeptide(L)'
;YELGSVYLQLCYVLYLADSKDLPKLIDPSIFIHKFTNALIPEGNDEVVKTARDILASMKRDWMQTGRKPSGLCGAALYISALSHGLKFSKSKIIEVVHICEATLSKRLIEFENTDSGALTMEEFTEKERELRTSSLTEKQPNIGSKETSLDEVLCRHVGRKPFVYGLCNECYEEFMKVSGGIDGGSDPPAFQRAEKERMAKLSIEENN
;
A
#
# COMPACT_ATOMS: atom_id res chain seq x y z
N TYR A 1 14.82 -4.61 19.56
CA TYR A 1 15.02 -5.79 18.68
C TYR A 1 14.70 -7.11 19.38
N GLU A 2 14.90 -7.22 20.70
CA GLU A 2 14.61 -8.43 21.47
C GLU A 2 13.16 -8.93 21.34
N LEU A 3 12.16 -8.04 21.44
CA LEU A 3 10.75 -8.41 21.31
C LEU A 3 10.42 -9.12 19.98
N GLY A 4 11.03 -8.65 18.87
CA GLY A 4 10.85 -9.28 17.55
C GLY A 4 11.51 -10.65 17.48
N SER A 5 12.68 -10.82 18.09
CA SER A 5 13.35 -12.12 18.18
C SER A 5 12.54 -13.12 19.00
N VAL A 6 12.03 -12.70 20.16
CA VAL A 6 11.18 -13.54 21.02
C VAL A 6 9.87 -13.90 20.32
N TYR A 7 9.26 -12.97 19.59
CA TYR A 7 8.09 -13.24 18.76
C TYR A 7 8.39 -14.32 17.71
N LEU A 8 9.50 -14.22 16.98
CA LEU A 8 9.88 -15.21 15.98
C LEU A 8 10.17 -16.59 16.61
N GLN A 9 10.85 -16.61 17.76
CA GLN A 9 11.07 -17.84 18.52
C GLN A 9 9.75 -18.48 18.96
N LEU A 10 8.81 -17.67 19.45
CA LEU A 10 7.48 -18.14 19.82
C LEU A 10 6.72 -18.71 18.61
N CYS A 11 6.74 -18.01 17.47
CA CYS A 11 6.14 -18.50 16.23
C CYS A 11 6.74 -19.84 15.78
N TYR A 12 8.05 -20.01 15.95
CA TYR A 12 8.74 -21.25 15.63
C TYR A 12 8.35 -22.39 16.58
N VAL A 13 8.35 -22.14 17.90
CA VAL A 13 7.95 -23.12 18.93
C VAL A 13 6.49 -23.55 18.77
N LEU A 14 5.61 -22.64 18.36
CA LEU A 14 4.20 -22.93 18.13
C LEU A 14 3.91 -23.50 16.73
N TYR A 15 4.93 -23.81 15.91
CA TYR A 15 4.80 -24.27 14.52
C TYR A 15 3.98 -23.34 13.60
N LEU A 16 3.83 -22.07 13.99
CA LEU A 16 3.12 -21.04 13.23
C LEU A 16 3.93 -20.56 12.02
N ALA A 17 5.26 -20.71 12.07
CA ALA A 17 6.15 -20.33 10.97
C ALA A 17 6.03 -21.27 9.74
N ASP A 18 5.76 -22.56 9.98
CA ASP A 18 5.60 -23.58 8.93
C ASP A 18 4.15 -23.70 8.45
N SER A 19 3.21 -23.17 9.23
CA SER A 19 1.81 -23.05 8.84
C SER A 19 1.69 -21.98 7.74
N LYS A 20 1.12 -22.34 6.58
CA LYS A 20 0.84 -21.39 5.48
C LYS A 20 -0.09 -20.23 5.87
N ASP A 21 -0.68 -20.32 7.06
CA ASP A 21 -1.72 -19.43 7.58
C ASP A 21 -1.19 -18.18 8.29
N LEU A 22 0.13 -18.04 8.48
CA LEU A 22 0.67 -16.79 9.01
C LEU A 22 0.62 -15.71 7.91
N PRO A 23 -0.16 -14.62 8.06
CA PRO A 23 -0.24 -13.57 7.06
C PRO A 23 1.14 -12.92 6.88
N LYS A 24 1.82 -13.30 5.79
CA LYS A 24 3.18 -12.85 5.47
C LYS A 24 3.26 -11.35 5.14
N LEU A 25 2.13 -10.73 4.80
CA LEU A 25 2.07 -9.34 4.39
C LEU A 25 0.92 -8.63 5.11
N ILE A 26 1.26 -7.71 6.00
CA ILE A 26 0.28 -6.77 6.57
C ILE A 26 0.09 -5.65 5.56
N ASP A 27 -1.15 -5.45 5.14
CA ASP A 27 -1.50 -4.30 4.31
C ASP A 27 -1.35 -2.99 5.11
N PRO A 28 -0.51 -2.02 4.68
CA PRO A 28 -0.38 -0.73 5.34
C PRO A 28 -1.68 0.08 5.43
N SER A 29 -2.69 -0.19 4.58
CA SER A 29 -3.94 0.58 4.53
C SER A 29 -4.72 0.52 5.84
N ILE A 30 -4.54 -0.55 6.63
CA ILE A 30 -5.20 -0.73 7.93
C ILE A 30 -4.77 0.34 8.95
N PHE A 31 -3.59 0.92 8.80
CA PHE A 31 -3.06 1.90 9.73
C PHE A 31 -3.48 3.34 9.42
N ILE A 32 -3.98 3.61 8.20
CA ILE A 32 -4.31 4.98 7.76
C ILE A 32 -5.34 5.62 8.69
N HIS A 33 -6.45 4.93 8.98
CA HIS A 33 -7.49 5.44 9.88
C HIS A 33 -6.94 5.82 11.27
N LYS A 34 -6.12 4.95 11.85
CA LYS A 34 -5.50 5.21 13.16
C LYS A 34 -4.60 6.44 13.12
N PHE A 35 -3.76 6.56 12.10
CA PHE A 35 -2.84 7.69 11.98
C PHE A 35 -3.56 8.99 11.65
N THR A 36 -4.61 8.96 10.82
CA THR A 36 -5.43 10.14 10.55
C THR A 36 -6.12 10.63 11.82
N ASN A 37 -6.74 9.75 12.61
CA ASN A 37 -7.40 10.15 13.85
C ASN A 37 -6.41 10.70 14.90
N ALA A 38 -5.17 10.22 14.90
CA ALA A 38 -4.11 10.74 15.76
C ALA A 38 -3.58 12.10 15.29
N LEU A 39 -3.63 12.39 13.98
CA LEU A 39 -3.18 13.65 13.39
C LEU A 39 -4.27 14.73 13.40
N ILE A 40 -5.52 14.32 13.12
CA ILE A 40 -6.73 15.14 13.00
C ILE A 40 -7.77 14.54 13.94
N PRO A 41 -7.92 15.04 15.18
CA PRO A 41 -8.85 14.48 16.16
C PRO A 41 -10.31 14.50 15.72
N GLU A 42 -10.70 15.46 14.88
CA GLU A 42 -12.06 15.56 14.33
C GLU A 42 -12.34 14.53 13.22
N GLY A 43 -11.31 13.83 12.75
CA GLY A 43 -11.40 12.92 11.61
C GLY A 43 -11.59 13.67 10.29
N ASN A 44 -11.11 13.08 9.20
CA ASN A 44 -11.39 13.58 7.86
C ASN A 44 -11.41 12.41 6.87
N ASP A 45 -12.62 11.99 6.49
CA ASP A 45 -12.84 10.84 5.62
C ASP A 45 -12.27 11.04 4.22
N GLU A 46 -12.28 12.27 3.71
CA GLU A 46 -11.69 12.60 2.40
C GLU A 46 -10.16 12.46 2.43
N VAL A 47 -9.50 12.90 3.52
CA VAL A 47 -8.06 12.67 3.73
C VAL A 47 -7.76 11.18 3.84
N VAL A 48 -8.57 10.41 4.58
CA VAL A 48 -8.38 8.96 4.67
C VAL A 48 -8.49 8.30 3.30
N LYS A 49 -9.50 8.67 2.51
CA LYS A 49 -9.75 8.13 1.18
C LYS A 49 -8.59 8.44 0.25
N THR A 50 -8.20 9.71 0.12
CA THR A 50 -7.06 10.10 -0.72
C THR A 50 -5.75 9.47 -0.26
N ALA A 51 -5.50 9.37 1.05
CA ALA A 51 -4.31 8.69 1.58
C ALA A 51 -4.29 7.20 1.23
N ARG A 52 -5.44 6.52 1.20
CA ARG A 52 -5.54 5.12 0.75
C ARG A 52 -5.26 4.98 -0.74
N ASP A 53 -5.75 5.90 -1.55
CA ASP A 53 -5.54 5.92 -3.00
C ASP A 53 -4.04 6.10 -3.32
N ILE A 54 -3.39 7.07 -2.67
CA ILE A 54 -1.94 7.26 -2.76
C ILE A 54 -1.18 6.01 -2.32
N LEU A 55 -1.58 5.40 -1.20
CA LEU A 55 -0.94 4.19 -0.70
C LEU A 55 -1.13 3.01 -1.65
N ALA A 56 -2.31 2.84 -2.26
CA ALA A 56 -2.55 1.82 -3.27
C ALA A 56 -1.64 2.03 -4.50
N SER A 57 -1.45 3.27 -4.96
CA SER A 57 -0.46 3.56 -6.00
C SER A 57 0.95 3.20 -5.55
N MET A 58 1.38 3.60 -4.35
CA MET A 58 2.71 3.26 -3.83
C MET A 58 2.98 1.75 -3.80
N LYS A 59 1.94 0.94 -3.54
CA LYS A 59 2.06 -0.53 -3.62
C LYS A 59 2.27 -1.02 -5.04
N ARG A 60 1.46 -0.52 -5.98
CA ARG A 60 1.60 -0.85 -7.40
C ARG A 60 2.97 -0.46 -7.91
N ASP A 61 3.56 0.64 -7.42
CA ASP A 61 4.91 1.07 -7.76
C ASP A 61 6.01 0.32 -6.95
N TRP A 62 5.71 -0.84 -6.36
CA TRP A 62 6.65 -1.67 -5.59
C TRP A 62 7.38 -0.94 -4.45
N MET A 63 6.78 0.12 -3.89
CA MET A 63 7.41 0.89 -2.81
C MET A 63 7.30 0.23 -1.44
N GLN A 64 6.48 -0.82 -1.28
CA GLN A 64 6.22 -1.53 -0.01
C GLN A 64 7.18 -2.68 0.28
N THR A 65 7.62 -3.41 -0.74
CA THR A 65 8.31 -4.70 -0.56
C THR A 65 9.60 -4.54 0.25
N GLY A 66 9.75 -5.35 1.31
CA GLY A 66 10.92 -5.34 2.21
C GLY A 66 11.08 -4.08 3.07
N ARG A 67 10.03 -3.25 3.20
CA ARG A 67 10.10 -1.94 3.86
C ARG A 67 9.08 -1.83 4.98
N LYS A 68 9.36 -0.98 5.98
CA LYS A 68 8.45 -0.74 7.11
C LYS A 68 7.17 -0.02 6.62
N PRO A 69 5.97 -0.59 6.81
CA PRO A 69 4.72 -0.03 6.28
C PRO A 69 4.41 1.37 6.83
N SER A 70 4.78 1.66 8.08
CA SER A 70 4.60 2.98 8.70
C SER A 70 5.21 4.10 7.85
N GLY A 71 6.37 3.89 7.22
CA GLY A 71 7.01 4.91 6.38
C GLY A 71 6.15 5.35 5.20
N LEU A 72 5.48 4.38 4.55
CA LEU A 72 4.57 4.65 3.44
C LEU A 72 3.29 5.32 3.90
N CYS A 73 2.68 4.84 5.00
CA CYS A 73 1.50 5.47 5.58
C CYS A 73 1.76 6.95 5.92
N GLY A 74 2.92 7.27 6.48
CA GLY A 74 3.29 8.64 6.80
C GLY A 74 3.45 9.53 5.57
N ALA A 75 4.07 9.02 4.49
CA ALA A 75 4.19 9.75 3.24
C ALA A 75 2.84 9.97 2.57
N ALA A 76 2.00 8.93 2.48
CA ALA A 76 0.67 9.00 1.91
C ALA A 76 -0.25 9.98 2.67
N LEU A 77 -0.20 9.94 4.01
CA LEU A 77 -0.96 10.85 4.88
C LEU A 77 -0.50 12.30 4.71
N TYR A 78 0.81 12.54 4.62
CA TYR A 78 1.36 13.87 4.42
C TYR A 78 0.93 14.47 3.07
N ILE A 79 1.05 13.70 1.98
CA ILE A 79 0.63 14.14 0.64
C ILE A 79 -0.88 14.42 0.63
N SER A 80 -1.68 13.49 1.16
CA SER A 80 -3.14 13.65 1.20
C SER A 80 -3.58 14.87 2.01
N ALA A 81 -2.97 15.11 3.17
CA ALA A 81 -3.29 16.28 3.98
C ALA A 81 -2.99 17.58 3.22
N LEU A 82 -1.84 17.66 2.54
CA LEU A 82 -1.47 18.82 1.72
C LEU A 82 -2.45 19.04 0.57
N SER A 83 -2.89 17.96 -0.09
CA SER A 83 -3.88 18.02 -1.18
C SER A 83 -5.24 18.59 -0.73
N HIS A 84 -5.62 18.35 0.52
CA HIS A 84 -6.85 18.90 1.12
C HIS A 84 -6.62 20.26 1.82
N GLY A 85 -5.47 20.91 1.59
CA GLY A 85 -5.15 22.23 2.13
C GLY A 85 -4.70 22.24 3.60
N LEU A 86 -4.52 21.06 4.22
CA LEU A 86 -4.06 20.93 5.60
C LEU A 86 -2.53 20.90 5.65
N LYS A 87 -1.94 21.94 6.24
CA LYS A 87 -0.49 22.08 6.35
C LYS A 87 0.01 21.51 7.69
N PHE A 88 0.56 20.31 7.66
CA PHE A 88 1.27 19.72 8.81
C PHE A 88 2.78 19.84 8.64
N SER A 89 3.51 20.00 9.75
CA SER A 89 4.96 19.89 9.73
C SER A 89 5.38 18.42 9.58
N LYS A 90 6.52 18.17 8.92
CA LYS A 90 7.10 16.82 8.83
C LYS A 90 7.29 16.18 10.21
N SER A 91 7.72 16.97 11.19
CA SER A 91 7.89 16.55 12.59
C SER A 91 6.60 16.02 13.20
N LYS A 92 5.43 16.62 12.89
CA LYS A 92 4.14 16.14 13.41
C LYS A 92 3.75 14.77 12.85
N ILE A 93 3.98 14.55 11.56
CA ILE A 93 3.74 13.25 10.92
C ILE A 93 4.66 12.18 11.52
N ILE A 94 5.94 12.53 11.71
CA ILE A 94 6.96 11.66 12.31
C ILE A 94 6.54 11.20 13.72
N GLU A 95 6.02 12.13 14.53
CA GLU A 95 5.53 11.85 15.88
C GLU A 95 4.38 10.82 15.84
N VAL A 96 3.41 11.01 14.96
CA VAL A 96 2.22 10.14 14.83
C VAL A 96 2.57 8.74 14.32
N VAL A 97 3.50 8.65 13.37
CA VAL A 97 3.76 7.41 12.61
C VAL A 97 4.99 6.65 13.13
N HIS A 98 5.74 7.25 14.06
CA HIS A 98 6.92 6.67 14.71
C HIS A 98 8.00 6.20 13.72
N ILE A 99 8.49 7.13 12.89
CA ILE A 99 9.55 6.92 11.89
C ILE A 99 10.58 8.05 11.95
N CYS A 100 11.75 7.87 11.33
CA CYS A 100 12.76 8.94 11.25
C CYS A 100 12.46 9.91 10.09
N GLU A 101 12.92 11.15 10.20
CA GLU A 101 12.75 12.17 9.15
C GLU A 101 13.35 11.76 7.80
N ALA A 102 14.54 11.15 7.83
CA ALA A 102 15.19 10.62 6.64
C ALA A 102 14.32 9.56 5.93
N THR A 103 13.59 8.74 6.69
CA THR A 103 12.68 7.73 6.14
C THR A 103 11.49 8.39 5.46
N LEU A 104 10.86 9.37 6.11
CA LEU A 104 9.73 10.11 5.53
C LEU A 104 10.15 10.82 4.23
N SER A 105 11.26 11.58 4.28
CA SER A 105 11.76 12.31 3.12
C SER A 105 12.13 11.38 1.96
N LYS A 106 12.76 10.23 2.26
CA LYS A 106 13.08 9.22 1.24
C LYS A 106 11.83 8.67 0.55
N ARG A 107 10.74 8.42 1.30
CA ARG A 107 9.48 7.94 0.73
C ARG A 107 8.78 9.00 -0.13
N LEU A 108 8.80 10.26 0.27
CA LEU A 108 8.25 11.38 -0.50
C LEU A 108 8.99 11.54 -1.84
N ILE A 109 10.34 11.57 -1.80
CA ILE A 109 11.18 11.70 -3.00
C ILE A 109 10.98 10.49 -3.93
N GLU A 110 10.90 9.27 -3.38
CA GLU A 110 10.65 8.09 -4.22
C GLU A 110 9.31 8.16 -4.93
N PHE A 111 8.25 8.62 -4.24
CA PHE A 111 6.93 8.77 -4.84
C PHE A 111 6.91 9.87 -5.91
N GLU A 112 7.55 11.01 -5.66
CA GLU A 112 7.71 12.09 -6.65
C GLU A 112 8.35 11.60 -7.96
N ASN A 113 9.25 10.60 -7.88
CA ASN A 113 9.90 10.01 -9.05
C ASN A 113 9.06 8.94 -9.78
N THR A 114 7.86 8.62 -9.28
CA THR A 114 6.93 7.71 -9.97
C THR A 114 6.09 8.46 -10.99
N ASP A 115 5.52 7.74 -11.97
CA ASP A 115 4.57 8.33 -12.91
C ASP A 115 3.31 8.86 -12.23
N SER A 116 2.89 8.24 -11.13
CA SER A 116 1.76 8.73 -10.33
C SER A 116 2.08 10.00 -9.54
N GLY A 117 3.35 10.18 -9.13
CA GLY A 117 3.80 11.39 -8.43
C GLY A 117 3.97 12.61 -9.34
N ALA A 118 4.04 12.41 -10.66
CA ALA A 118 4.10 13.49 -11.65
C ALA A 118 2.72 14.07 -12.02
N LEU A 119 1.63 13.40 -11.61
CA LEU A 119 0.26 13.84 -11.90
C LEU A 119 -0.19 14.94 -10.93
N THR A 120 -1.10 15.79 -11.40
CA THR A 120 -1.86 16.65 -10.49
C THR A 120 -2.79 15.81 -9.61
N MET A 121 -3.21 16.34 -8.47
CA MET A 121 -4.10 15.61 -7.55
C MET A 121 -5.44 15.24 -8.21
N GLU A 122 -5.94 16.08 -9.11
CA GLU A 122 -7.18 15.86 -9.86
C GLU A 122 -7.02 14.69 -10.83
N GLU A 123 -5.96 14.71 -11.66
CA GLU A 123 -5.63 13.63 -12.60
C GLU A 123 -5.36 12.30 -11.87
N PHE A 124 -4.64 12.37 -10.74
CA PHE A 124 -4.37 11.20 -9.91
C PHE A 124 -5.67 10.56 -9.40
N THR A 125 -6.61 11.38 -8.91
CA THR A 125 -7.89 10.89 -8.37
C THR A 125 -8.75 10.26 -9.46
N GLU A 126 -8.76 10.82 -10.68
CA GLU A 126 -9.47 10.23 -11.81
C GLU A 126 -8.86 8.89 -12.22
N LYS A 127 -7.53 8.85 -12.39
CA LYS A 127 -6.81 7.61 -12.73
C LYS A 127 -7.06 6.49 -11.72
N GLU A 128 -7.07 6.81 -10.43
CA GLU A 128 -7.41 5.83 -9.37
C GLU A 128 -8.87 5.36 -9.44
N ARG A 129 -9.81 6.23 -9.81
CA ARG A 129 -11.20 5.85 -10.03
C ARG A 129 -11.35 4.89 -11.21
N GLU A 130 -10.67 5.16 -12.31
CA GLU A 130 -10.65 4.30 -13.50
C GLU A 130 -10.08 2.92 -13.17
N LEU A 131 -8.92 2.87 -12.49
CA LEU A 131 -8.27 1.62 -12.08
C LEU A 131 -9.13 0.78 -11.13
N ARG A 132 -9.86 1.42 -10.22
CA ARG A 132 -10.84 0.72 -9.36
C ARG A 132 -11.98 0.14 -10.17
N THR A 133 -12.47 0.86 -11.16
CA THR A 133 -13.60 0.44 -11.98
C THR A 133 -13.21 -0.72 -12.90
N SER A 134 -12.02 -0.67 -13.50
CA SER A 134 -11.49 -1.76 -14.33
C SER A 134 -11.22 -3.04 -13.52
N SER A 135 -10.69 -2.91 -12.30
CA SER A 135 -10.44 -4.04 -11.39
C SER A 135 -11.72 -4.79 -10.97
N LEU A 136 -12.89 -4.14 -11.01
CA LEU A 136 -14.19 -4.79 -10.77
C LEU A 136 -14.71 -5.55 -12.00
N THR A 137 -14.26 -5.18 -13.20
CA THR A 137 -14.68 -5.81 -14.46
C THR A 137 -13.77 -6.97 -14.88
N GLU A 138 -12.48 -6.90 -14.55
CA GLU A 138 -11.53 -7.99 -14.76
C GLU A 138 -11.59 -8.97 -13.58
N LYS A 139 -12.48 -9.97 -13.69
CA LYS A 139 -12.37 -11.17 -12.85
C LYS A 139 -11.02 -11.81 -13.14
N GLN A 140 -10.03 -11.57 -12.28
CA GLN A 140 -8.77 -12.30 -12.27
C GLN A 140 -9.09 -13.80 -12.40
N PRO A 141 -8.42 -14.54 -13.29
CA PRO A 141 -8.67 -15.96 -13.45
C PRO A 141 -8.43 -16.64 -12.11
N ASN A 142 -9.32 -17.58 -11.74
CA ASN A 142 -9.14 -18.46 -10.60
C ASN A 142 -7.76 -19.13 -10.69
N ILE A 143 -6.74 -18.55 -10.06
CA ILE A 143 -5.55 -19.30 -9.68
C ILE A 143 -6.00 -20.14 -8.50
N GLY A 144 -6.53 -21.32 -8.84
CA GLY A 144 -7.04 -22.28 -7.88
C GLY A 144 -5.98 -22.53 -6.82
N SER A 145 -6.26 -22.12 -5.59
CA SER A 145 -5.60 -22.68 -4.44
C SER A 145 -5.99 -24.15 -4.39
N LYS A 146 -5.08 -25.01 -4.86
CA LYS A 146 -5.08 -26.44 -4.55
C LYS A 146 -5.35 -26.60 -3.05
N GLU A 147 -6.46 -27.29 -2.79
CA GLU A 147 -6.75 -28.11 -1.61
C GLU A 147 -5.86 -27.80 -0.40
N THR A 148 -6.27 -26.83 0.40
CA THR A 148 -5.94 -26.80 1.83
C THR A 148 -7.25 -27.07 2.56
N SER A 149 -7.21 -28.05 3.43
CA SER A 149 -8.33 -28.78 4.00
C SER A 149 -9.07 -28.02 5.11
N LEU A 150 -9.45 -26.76 4.88
CA LEU A 150 -10.30 -25.99 5.77
C LEU A 150 -11.30 -25.18 4.92
N ASP A 151 -12.56 -25.61 4.91
CA ASP A 151 -13.72 -24.91 4.32
C ASP A 151 -14.05 -23.57 5.04
N GLU A 152 -13.11 -23.03 5.81
CA GLU A 152 -13.29 -21.87 6.67
C GLU A 152 -12.59 -20.63 6.10
N VAL A 153 -13.32 -19.52 6.06
CA VAL A 153 -12.79 -18.21 5.68
C VAL A 153 -12.05 -17.55 6.84
N LEU A 154 -10.98 -16.80 6.53
CA LEU A 154 -10.22 -15.98 7.47
C LEU A 154 -10.93 -14.68 7.86
N CYS A 155 -12.01 -14.32 7.15
CA CYS A 155 -12.83 -13.16 7.46
C CYS A 155 -13.86 -13.47 8.56
N ARG A 156 -14.47 -12.43 9.16
CA ARG A 156 -15.51 -12.60 10.20
C ARG A 156 -16.74 -13.39 9.73
N HIS A 157 -16.94 -13.55 8.42
CA HIS A 157 -18.10 -14.24 7.83
C HIS A 157 -17.96 -15.77 7.84
N VAL A 158 -17.84 -16.36 9.04
CA VAL A 158 -17.73 -17.82 9.26
C VAL A 158 -18.88 -18.55 8.55
N GLY A 159 -18.57 -19.64 7.85
CA GLY A 159 -19.54 -20.46 7.11
C GLY A 159 -19.80 -20.04 5.65
N ARG A 160 -19.13 -19.00 5.14
CA ARG A 160 -19.13 -18.69 3.70
C ARG A 160 -18.03 -19.44 2.96
N LYS A 161 -18.24 -19.66 1.66
CA LYS A 161 -17.24 -20.31 0.80
C LYS A 161 -15.96 -19.45 0.70
N PRO A 162 -14.78 -20.04 0.96
CA PRO A 162 -13.51 -19.39 0.68
C PRO A 162 -13.38 -19.03 -0.80
N PHE A 163 -12.83 -17.85 -1.06
CA PHE A 163 -12.43 -17.36 -2.37
C PHE A 163 -10.91 -17.16 -2.36
N VAL A 164 -10.40 -16.04 -2.86
CA VAL A 164 -8.97 -15.72 -2.93
C VAL A 164 -8.46 -15.17 -1.58
N TYR A 165 -7.21 -15.48 -1.23
CA TYR A 165 -6.56 -15.09 0.03
C TYR A 165 -7.28 -15.57 1.32
N GLY A 166 -8.12 -16.60 1.22
CA GLY A 166 -8.92 -17.11 2.34
C GLY A 166 -10.08 -16.18 2.74
N LEU A 167 -10.43 -15.19 1.93
CA LEU A 167 -11.58 -14.29 2.17
C LEU A 167 -12.84 -14.84 1.48
N CYS A 168 -14.03 -14.49 1.97
CA CYS A 168 -15.25 -14.67 1.18
C CYS A 168 -15.29 -13.65 0.02
N ASN A 169 -16.13 -13.88 -0.99
CA ASN A 169 -16.22 -13.00 -2.17
C ASN A 169 -16.45 -11.51 -1.80
N GLU A 170 -17.38 -11.22 -0.88
CA GLU A 170 -17.67 -9.85 -0.45
C GLU A 170 -16.45 -9.19 0.23
N CYS A 171 -15.76 -9.91 1.12
CA CYS A 171 -14.56 -9.40 1.76
C CYS A 171 -13.39 -9.24 0.79
N TYR A 172 -13.29 -10.10 -0.22
CA TYR A 172 -12.28 -9.96 -1.27
C TYR A 172 -12.56 -8.71 -2.13
N GLU A 173 -13.81 -8.46 -2.52
CA GLU A 173 -14.19 -7.25 -3.26
C GLU A 173 -13.92 -5.98 -2.45
N GLU A 174 -14.26 -5.95 -1.16
CA GLU A 174 -13.89 -4.85 -0.28
C GLU A 174 -12.37 -4.71 -0.15
N PHE A 175 -11.64 -5.81 -0.01
CA PHE A 175 -10.19 -5.80 0.07
C PHE A 175 -9.59 -5.17 -1.19
N MET A 176 -10.01 -5.60 -2.38
CA MET A 176 -9.55 -5.01 -3.64
C MET A 176 -9.90 -3.52 -3.75
N LYS A 177 -11.14 -3.14 -3.36
CA LYS A 177 -11.61 -1.75 -3.40
C LYS A 177 -10.81 -0.82 -2.48
N VAL A 178 -10.49 -1.29 -1.27
CA VAL A 178 -9.83 -0.48 -0.24
C VAL A 178 -8.31 -0.49 -0.39
N SER A 179 -7.72 -1.62 -0.76
CA SER A 179 -6.27 -1.84 -0.71
C SER A 179 -5.58 -1.82 -2.08
N GLY A 180 -6.35 -2.01 -3.17
CA GLY A 180 -5.83 -2.25 -4.51
C GLY A 180 -5.30 -3.68 -4.75
N GLY A 181 -5.45 -4.58 -3.77
CA GLY A 181 -4.91 -5.95 -3.82
C GLY A 181 -3.48 -6.06 -3.28
N ILE A 182 -2.92 -7.27 -3.41
CA ILE A 182 -1.50 -7.55 -3.09
C ILE A 182 -0.64 -7.81 -4.34
N ASP A 183 -1.27 -8.14 -5.47
CA ASP A 183 -0.61 -8.52 -6.72
C ASP A 183 -0.98 -7.51 -7.82
N GLY A 184 -0.01 -7.18 -8.69
CA GLY A 184 -0.17 -6.24 -9.79
C GLY A 184 0.58 -4.92 -9.55
N GLY A 185 1.79 -4.81 -10.10
CA GLY A 185 2.60 -3.62 -9.95
C GLY A 185 3.33 -3.19 -11.22
N SER A 186 3.47 -1.88 -11.37
CA SER A 186 4.31 -1.18 -12.34
C SER A 186 5.80 -1.34 -11.99
N ASP A 187 6.73 -0.86 -12.82
CA ASP A 187 8.14 -0.97 -12.48
C ASP A 187 8.50 -0.19 -11.20
N PRO A 188 9.47 -0.64 -10.37
CA PRO A 188 9.89 0.09 -9.18
C PRO A 188 10.44 1.51 -9.50
N PRO A 189 10.32 2.50 -8.61
CA PRO A 189 10.78 3.88 -8.86
C PRO A 189 12.26 3.98 -9.28
N ALA A 190 13.11 3.08 -8.79
CA ALA A 190 14.52 3.04 -9.19
C ALA A 190 14.69 2.68 -10.67
N PHE A 191 13.86 1.77 -11.19
CA PHE A 191 13.84 1.39 -12.60
C PHE A 191 13.24 2.52 -13.45
N GLN A 192 12.10 3.07 -13.05
CA GLN A 192 11.47 4.21 -13.76
C GLN A 192 12.42 5.40 -13.89
N ARG A 193 13.17 5.74 -12.82
CA ARG A 193 14.19 6.79 -12.84
C ARG A 193 15.31 6.47 -13.82
N ALA A 194 15.85 5.25 -13.76
CA ALA A 194 16.93 4.83 -14.64
C ALA A 194 16.50 4.90 -16.12
N GLU A 195 15.26 4.53 -16.43
CA GLU A 195 14.74 4.58 -17.79
C GLU A 195 14.53 6.03 -18.27
N LYS A 196 14.00 6.92 -17.42
CA LYS A 196 13.91 8.37 -17.70
C LYS A 196 15.29 8.98 -17.98
N GLU A 197 16.30 8.63 -17.18
CA GLU A 197 17.68 9.08 -17.40
C GLU A 197 18.27 8.55 -18.71
N ARG A 198 17.98 7.30 -19.09
CA ARG A 198 18.42 6.71 -20.37
C ARG A 198 17.78 7.41 -21.56
N MET A 199 16.47 7.64 -21.52
CA MET A 199 15.73 8.34 -22.58
C MET A 199 16.22 9.79 -22.74
N ALA A 200 16.47 10.49 -21.62
CA ALA A 200 17.02 11.84 -21.65
C ALA A 200 18.41 11.89 -22.31
N LYS A 201 19.30 10.93 -22.00
CA LYS A 201 20.63 10.83 -22.64
C LYS A 201 20.53 10.58 -24.14
N LEU A 202 19.66 9.66 -24.57
CA LEU A 202 19.43 9.37 -25.99
C LEU A 202 18.93 10.62 -26.74
N SER A 203 18.00 11.38 -26.16
CA SER A 203 17.48 12.61 -26.78
C SER A 203 18.51 13.73 -26.91
N ILE A 204 19.56 13.73 -26.09
CA ILE A 204 20.69 14.68 -26.18
C ILE A 204 21.69 14.23 -27.25
N GLU A 205 21.88 12.93 -27.43
CA GLU A 205 22.76 12.35 -28.46
C GLU A 205 22.16 12.49 -29.87
N GLU A 206 20.83 12.41 -30.03
CA GLU A 206 20.15 12.60 -31.33
C GLU A 206 20.07 14.07 -31.79
N ASN A 207 20.23 15.02 -30.88
CA ASN A 207 20.18 16.47 -31.16
C ASN A 207 21.56 17.12 -31.34
N ASN A 208 22.65 16.33 -31.32
CA ASN A 208 24.03 16.76 -31.63
C ASN A 208 24.54 16.12 -32.92
#